data_AF-A0AAD9H664-F1
#
_entry.id   AF-A0AAD9H664-F1
#
_cell.length_a   1.000
_cell.length_b   1.000
_cell.length_c   1.000
_cell.angle_alpha   90.00
_cell.angle_beta   90.00
_cell.angle_gamma   90.00
#
_symmetry.space_group_name_H-M   'P 1'
#
loop_
_entity.id
_entity.type
_entity.pdbx_description
1 polymer ?
#
loop_
_entity_poly.entity_id
_entity_poly.type
_entity_poly.pdbx_seq_one_letter_code
_entity_poly.pdbx_strand_id
1 'polypeptide(L)'
;MLVQHFLFIFFAGFAAASPVTQSPSIPCGEKPAGFKGDEFNHHCNAIETEYTAELKRYVEGPSISKRINTADANNPAYVLAAYYAVDAAVGQIKSIFKWKKAREQFTQTATQVMLDHNPNPNQAVAAICYNKEYDLKDKDGIYGFTKKTLSIWPASTNYDCFYMGKNNTFWSWGDGGTVNLYTRWYPGACRFDDQADLYC
;
A
#
# COMPACT_ATOMS: atom_id res chain seq x y z
N MET A 1 0.37 -67.77 4.85
CA MET A 1 -0.08 -66.49 5.42
C MET A 1 0.93 -65.42 5.03
N LEU A 2 0.49 -64.49 4.17
CA LEU A 2 1.26 -63.41 3.56
C LEU A 2 1.39 -62.26 4.58
N VAL A 3 2.59 -61.77 4.86
CA VAL A 3 2.78 -60.55 5.67
C VAL A 3 3.07 -59.40 4.71
N GLN A 4 2.09 -58.52 4.60
CA GLN A 4 2.01 -57.41 3.64
C GLN A 4 2.80 -56.22 4.18
N HIS A 5 3.78 -55.75 3.41
CA HIS A 5 4.54 -54.52 3.70
C HIS A 5 3.63 -53.29 3.53
N PHE A 6 3.51 -52.47 4.57
CA PHE A 6 2.91 -51.13 4.48
C PHE A 6 3.98 -50.13 4.01
N LEU A 7 3.84 -49.65 2.78
CA LEU A 7 4.56 -48.49 2.27
C LEU A 7 3.83 -47.22 2.74
N PHE A 8 4.41 -46.47 3.68
CA PHE A 8 3.93 -45.12 4.02
C PHE A 8 4.52 -44.13 3.00
N ILE A 9 3.70 -43.73 2.02
CA ILE A 9 4.02 -42.63 1.11
C ILE A 9 3.60 -41.33 1.79
N PHE A 10 4.57 -40.55 2.27
CA PHE A 10 4.35 -39.16 2.65
C PHE A 10 4.12 -38.32 1.39
N PHE A 11 2.85 -38.02 1.09
CA PHE A 11 2.52 -36.93 0.19
C PHE A 11 2.77 -35.61 0.91
N ALA A 12 3.94 -34.99 0.65
CA ALA A 12 4.13 -33.58 0.90
C ALA A 12 3.23 -32.80 -0.07
N GLY A 13 2.03 -32.46 0.40
CA GLY A 13 1.15 -31.53 -0.28
C GLY A 13 1.82 -30.15 -0.30
N PHE A 14 2.38 -29.77 -1.44
CA PHE A 14 2.68 -28.38 -1.71
C PHE A 14 1.34 -27.65 -1.76
N ALA A 15 1.07 -26.84 -0.74
CA ALA A 15 0.04 -25.82 -0.81
C ALA A 15 0.43 -24.86 -1.94
N ALA A 16 -0.19 -25.04 -3.11
CA ALA A 16 -0.13 -24.06 -4.17
C ALA A 16 -0.75 -22.76 -3.63
N ALA A 17 0.08 -21.76 -3.35
CA ALA A 17 -0.39 -20.41 -3.12
C ALA A 17 -1.28 -20.03 -4.31
N SER A 18 -2.55 -19.75 -4.04
CA SER A 18 -3.51 -19.40 -5.07
C SER A 18 -2.97 -18.24 -5.91
N PRO A 19 -3.11 -18.28 -7.25
CA PRO A 19 -2.78 -17.15 -8.07
C PRO A 19 -3.65 -15.98 -7.60
N VAL A 20 -3.01 -14.92 -7.12
CA VAL A 20 -3.65 -13.62 -6.90
C VAL A 20 -4.38 -13.31 -8.21
N THR A 21 -5.70 -13.42 -8.16
CA THR A 21 -6.54 -13.09 -9.30
C THR A 21 -6.36 -11.60 -9.49
N GLN A 22 -5.64 -11.20 -10.54
CA GLN A 22 -5.44 -9.81 -10.93
C GLN A 22 -6.83 -9.17 -11.04
N SER A 23 -7.21 -8.41 -10.01
CA SER A 23 -8.32 -7.47 -10.11
C SER A 23 -7.96 -6.48 -11.23
N PRO A 24 -8.91 -5.98 -12.02
CA PRO A 24 -8.60 -5.07 -13.12
C PRO A 24 -7.96 -3.82 -12.53
N SER A 25 -6.63 -3.72 -12.62
CA SER A 25 -5.88 -2.52 -12.29
C SER A 25 -6.43 -1.39 -13.16
N ILE A 26 -6.86 -0.29 -12.56
CA ILE A 26 -7.08 0.95 -13.32
C ILE A 26 -5.73 1.25 -13.99
N PRO A 27 -5.66 1.26 -15.33
CA PRO A 27 -4.38 1.44 -16.01
C PRO A 27 -3.78 2.77 -15.60
N CYS A 28 -2.51 2.74 -15.25
CA CYS A 28 -1.66 3.90 -15.10
C CYS A 28 -1.96 4.97 -16.17
N GLY A 29 -2.63 6.05 -15.78
CA GLY A 29 -3.04 7.15 -16.67
C GLY A 29 -4.55 7.37 -16.79
N GLU A 30 -5.40 6.45 -16.31
CA GLU A 30 -6.83 6.70 -16.25
C GLU A 30 -7.17 7.45 -14.95
N LYS A 31 -7.52 8.73 -15.13
CA LYS A 31 -7.94 9.61 -14.03
C LYS A 31 -9.22 9.02 -13.43
N PRO A 32 -9.27 8.64 -12.13
CA PRO A 32 -10.53 8.24 -11.53
C PRO A 32 -11.54 9.37 -11.69
N ALA A 33 -12.74 9.03 -12.17
CA ALA A 33 -13.79 10.00 -12.43
C ALA A 33 -14.03 10.87 -11.19
N GLY A 34 -13.78 12.18 -11.30
CA GLY A 34 -13.89 13.16 -10.21
C GLY A 34 -12.59 13.75 -9.69
N PHE A 35 -11.41 13.26 -10.12
CA PHE A 35 -10.13 13.85 -9.69
C PHE A 35 -9.89 15.21 -10.38
N LYS A 36 -9.73 16.29 -9.61
CA LYS A 36 -9.37 17.65 -10.07
C LYS A 36 -7.95 18.06 -9.61
N GLY A 37 -7.00 17.13 -9.68
CA GLY A 37 -5.58 17.46 -9.54
C GLY A 37 -4.98 17.69 -10.93
N ASP A 38 -4.40 18.86 -11.14
CA ASP A 38 -3.67 19.21 -12.34
C ASP A 38 -2.21 18.77 -12.16
N GLU A 39 -1.66 18.10 -13.17
CA GLU A 39 -0.21 17.89 -13.36
C GLU A 39 0.53 16.97 -12.36
N PHE A 40 0.05 15.72 -12.19
CA PHE A 40 0.92 14.64 -11.72
C PHE A 40 1.41 13.81 -12.92
N ASN A 41 2.53 14.22 -13.51
CA ASN A 41 3.20 13.48 -14.59
C ASN A 41 3.88 12.24 -14.01
N HIS A 42 3.14 11.14 -13.89
CA HIS A 42 3.68 9.87 -13.45
C HIS A 42 4.49 9.22 -14.57
N HIS A 43 5.76 8.92 -14.30
CA HIS A 43 6.48 7.86 -15.01
C HIS A 43 5.95 6.49 -14.55
N CYS A 44 4.67 6.22 -14.85
CA CYS A 44 3.95 5.03 -14.42
C CYS A 44 4.71 3.72 -14.69
N ASN A 45 5.33 3.60 -15.87
CA ASN A 45 6.13 2.43 -16.23
C ASN A 45 7.36 2.26 -15.34
N ALA A 46 8.00 3.35 -14.93
CA ALA A 46 9.15 3.30 -14.02
C ALA A 46 8.73 2.87 -12.61
N ILE A 47 7.58 3.36 -12.15
CA ILE A 47 6.98 2.99 -10.87
C ILE A 47 6.62 1.50 -10.83
N GLU A 48 5.96 1.00 -11.87
CA GLU A 48 5.59 -0.41 -11.98
C GLU A 48 6.84 -1.32 -12.05
N THR A 49 7.87 -0.85 -12.74
CA THR A 49 9.18 -1.53 -12.79
C THR A 49 9.80 -1.63 -11.40
N GLU A 50 9.78 -0.54 -10.63
CA GLU A 50 10.29 -0.53 -9.25
C GLU A 50 9.46 -1.43 -8.33
N TYR A 51 8.13 -1.33 -8.38
CA TYR A 51 7.23 -2.18 -7.61
C TYR A 51 7.50 -3.67 -7.86
N THR A 52 7.55 -4.06 -9.14
CA THR A 52 7.82 -5.45 -9.54
C THR A 52 9.23 -5.90 -9.13
N ALA A 53 10.22 -5.01 -9.23
CA ALA A 53 11.59 -5.31 -8.79
C ALA A 53 11.66 -5.58 -7.28
N GLU A 54 10.96 -4.79 -6.44
CA GLU A 54 10.92 -5.02 -5.00
C GLU A 54 10.14 -6.29 -4.64
N LEU A 55 9.01 -6.55 -5.32
CA LEU A 55 8.26 -7.80 -5.17
C LEU A 55 9.13 -9.02 -5.49
N LYS A 56 9.88 -8.98 -6.61
CA LYS A 56 10.80 -10.04 -7.00
C LYS A 56 11.89 -10.28 -5.95
N ARG A 57 12.51 -9.20 -5.43
CA ARG A 57 13.53 -9.29 -4.37
C ARG A 57 13.00 -9.93 -3.09
N TYR A 58 11.72 -9.76 -2.77
CA TYR A 58 11.11 -10.44 -1.63
C TYR A 58 10.91 -11.93 -1.88
N VAL A 59 10.35 -12.29 -3.03
CA VAL A 59 10.09 -13.69 -3.38
C VAL A 59 11.40 -14.49 -3.41
N GLU A 60 12.47 -13.87 -3.90
CA GLU A 60 13.78 -14.51 -4.07
C GLU A 60 14.72 -14.31 -2.85
N GLY A 61 14.39 -13.40 -1.93
CA GLY A 61 15.29 -12.93 -0.88
C GLY A 61 14.87 -13.32 0.55
N PRO A 62 15.64 -14.16 1.27
CA PRO A 62 15.29 -14.58 2.64
C PRO A 62 15.39 -13.47 3.70
N SER A 63 15.90 -12.28 3.35
CA SER A 63 16.09 -11.15 4.26
C SER A 63 14.88 -10.20 4.29
N ILE A 64 14.18 -9.99 3.17
CA ILE A 64 13.01 -9.10 3.12
C ILE A 64 11.78 -9.80 3.68
N SER A 65 11.62 -11.11 3.45
CA SER A 65 10.56 -11.93 4.08
C SER A 65 10.62 -11.94 5.60
N LYS A 66 11.82 -11.79 6.19
CA LYS A 66 11.98 -11.60 7.65
C LYS A 66 11.64 -10.19 8.14
N ARG A 67 11.74 -9.18 7.27
CA ARG A 67 11.49 -7.76 7.61
C ARG A 67 10.01 -7.41 7.54
N ILE A 68 9.31 -7.98 6.57
CA ILE A 68 7.87 -7.83 6.42
C ILE A 68 7.23 -8.92 7.28
N ASN A 69 6.84 -8.58 8.51
CA ASN A 69 6.16 -9.52 9.41
C ASN A 69 4.74 -9.84 8.89
N THR A 70 4.68 -10.66 7.86
CA THR A 70 3.44 -11.16 7.26
C THR A 70 2.84 -12.32 8.04
N ALA A 71 3.62 -12.96 8.92
CA ALA A 71 3.20 -14.13 9.69
C ALA A 71 2.13 -13.81 10.73
N ASP A 72 2.18 -12.61 11.32
CA ASP A 72 1.20 -12.13 12.31
C ASP A 72 0.08 -11.28 11.68
N ALA A 73 0.16 -11.02 10.37
CA ALA A 73 -0.80 -10.20 9.68
C ALA A 73 -2.03 -11.03 9.29
N ASN A 74 -3.21 -10.63 9.77
CA ASN A 74 -4.49 -11.21 9.35
C ASN A 74 -4.71 -11.14 7.83
N ASN A 75 -4.00 -10.25 7.12
CA ASN A 75 -4.05 -10.13 5.66
C ASN A 75 -2.66 -9.81 5.06
N PRO A 76 -1.82 -10.83 4.80
CA PRO A 76 -0.44 -10.63 4.35
C PRO A 76 -0.32 -9.97 2.97
N ALA A 77 -1.30 -10.18 2.09
CA ALA A 77 -1.33 -9.56 0.76
C ALA A 77 -1.37 -8.02 0.83
N TYR A 78 -2.13 -7.45 1.77
CA TYR A 78 -2.19 -5.99 1.95
C TYR A 78 -0.88 -5.42 2.47
N VAL A 79 -0.23 -6.12 3.41
CA VAL A 79 1.07 -5.70 3.95
C VAL A 79 2.12 -5.67 2.84
N LEU A 80 2.15 -6.70 1.99
CA LEU A 80 3.06 -6.77 0.85
C LEU A 80 2.79 -5.64 -0.16
N ALA A 81 1.54 -5.48 -0.58
CA ALA A 81 1.16 -4.43 -1.53
C ALA A 81 1.51 -3.03 -1.01
N ALA A 82 1.17 -2.72 0.24
CA ALA A 82 1.51 -1.44 0.86
C ALA A 82 3.03 -1.22 0.95
N TYR A 83 3.77 -2.23 1.41
CA TYR A 83 5.22 -2.12 1.56
C TYR A 83 5.91 -1.82 0.23
N TYR A 84 5.60 -2.57 -0.84
CA TYR A 84 6.23 -2.35 -2.15
C TYR A 84 5.80 -1.05 -2.79
N ALA A 85 4.52 -0.67 -2.67
CA ALA A 85 4.04 0.61 -3.16
C ALA A 85 4.78 1.78 -2.51
N VAL A 86 4.97 1.72 -1.20
CA VAL A 86 5.68 2.75 -0.43
C VAL A 86 7.18 2.75 -0.74
N ASP A 87 7.81 1.59 -0.95
CA ASP A 87 9.24 1.52 -1.29
C ASP A 87 9.51 2.02 -2.72
N ALA A 88 8.67 1.64 -3.68
CA ALA A 88 8.70 2.18 -5.05
C ALA A 88 8.50 3.70 -5.04
N ALA A 89 7.55 4.22 -4.26
CA ALA A 89 7.37 5.66 -4.11
C ALA A 89 8.63 6.37 -3.55
N VAL A 90 9.36 5.74 -2.63
CA VAL A 90 10.67 6.26 -2.18
C VAL A 90 11.70 6.25 -3.31
N GLY A 91 11.74 5.18 -4.12
CA GLY A 91 12.61 5.07 -5.30
C GLY A 91 12.49 6.28 -6.23
N GLN A 92 11.25 6.64 -6.59
CA GLN A 92 10.95 7.77 -7.48
C GLN A 92 11.45 9.12 -6.98
N ILE A 93 11.46 9.33 -5.66
CA ILE A 93 11.76 10.66 -5.10
C ILE A 93 13.23 10.86 -4.73
N LYS A 94 14.10 9.84 -4.91
CA LYS A 94 15.53 9.92 -4.55
C LYS A 94 16.27 11.06 -5.25
N SER A 95 15.83 11.47 -6.44
CA SER A 95 16.42 12.56 -7.22
C SER A 95 15.89 13.95 -6.85
N ILE A 96 14.90 14.05 -5.95
CA ILE A 96 14.27 15.30 -5.57
C ILE A 96 14.94 15.86 -4.33
N PHE A 97 15.75 16.90 -4.49
CA PHE A 97 16.44 17.55 -3.36
C PHE A 97 15.57 18.54 -2.58
N LYS A 98 14.45 19.00 -3.15
CA LYS A 98 13.53 19.94 -2.48
C LYS A 98 12.63 19.17 -1.52
N TRP A 99 12.86 19.30 -0.23
CA TRP A 99 12.19 18.51 0.82
C TRP A 99 10.66 18.50 0.73
N LYS A 100 10.04 19.69 0.62
CA LYS A 100 8.58 19.81 0.48
C LYS A 100 8.05 19.04 -0.74
N LYS A 101 8.71 19.20 -1.89
CA LYS A 101 8.33 18.54 -3.15
C LYS A 101 8.49 17.02 -3.07
N ALA A 102 9.59 16.54 -2.45
CA ALA A 102 9.81 15.11 -2.26
C ALA A 102 8.69 14.48 -1.43
N ARG A 103 8.29 15.13 -0.34
CA ARG A 103 7.18 14.69 0.52
C ARG A 103 5.83 14.66 -0.20
N GLU A 104 5.50 15.72 -0.94
CA GLU A 104 4.26 15.77 -1.73
C GLU A 104 4.23 14.68 -2.81
N GLN A 105 5.34 14.47 -3.52
CA GLN A 105 5.39 13.42 -4.54
C GLN A 105 5.38 12.02 -3.93
N PHE A 106 5.98 11.84 -2.75
CA PHE A 106 5.95 10.58 -2.01
C PHE A 106 4.53 10.17 -1.64
N THR A 107 3.78 11.02 -0.93
CA THR A 107 2.43 10.66 -0.44
C THR A 107 1.47 10.38 -1.60
N GLN A 108 1.56 11.18 -2.68
CA GLN A 108 0.74 11.02 -3.88
C GLN A 108 1.06 9.74 -4.64
N THR A 109 2.35 9.42 -4.80
CA THR A 109 2.80 8.20 -5.49
C THR A 109 2.48 6.96 -4.67
N ALA A 110 2.81 6.97 -3.38
CA ALA A 110 2.57 5.82 -2.50
C ALA A 110 1.10 5.41 -2.50
N THR A 111 0.18 6.36 -2.26
CA THR A 111 -1.27 6.06 -2.26
C THR A 111 -1.82 5.65 -3.62
N GLN A 112 -1.27 6.18 -4.72
CA GLN A 112 -1.63 5.74 -6.08
C GLN A 112 -1.25 4.27 -6.29
N VAL A 113 0.01 3.93 -6.07
CA VAL A 113 0.52 2.56 -6.29
C VAL A 113 -0.15 1.58 -5.33
N MET A 114 -0.43 1.99 -4.10
CA MET A 114 -1.23 1.19 -3.18
C MET A 114 -2.60 0.87 -3.77
N LEU A 115 -3.36 1.88 -4.21
CA LEU A 115 -4.71 1.65 -4.73
C LEU A 115 -4.71 0.82 -6.02
N ASP A 116 -3.70 1.00 -6.88
CA ASP A 116 -3.52 0.24 -8.13
C ASP A 116 -3.19 -1.23 -7.88
N HIS A 117 -2.49 -1.53 -6.78
CA HIS A 117 -2.09 -2.88 -6.36
C HIS A 117 -2.90 -3.41 -5.18
N ASN A 118 -4.09 -2.84 -4.94
CA ASN A 118 -4.98 -3.26 -3.87
C ASN A 118 -5.44 -4.73 -4.08
N PRO A 119 -5.12 -5.66 -3.17
CA PRO A 119 -5.49 -7.06 -3.31
C PRO A 119 -7.00 -7.34 -3.37
N ASN A 120 -7.81 -6.48 -2.75
CA ASN A 120 -9.26 -6.62 -2.74
C ASN A 120 -9.95 -5.24 -2.66
N PRO A 121 -10.27 -4.62 -3.81
CA PRO A 121 -10.95 -3.33 -3.92
C PRO A 121 -12.33 -3.26 -3.26
N ASN A 122 -12.98 -4.41 -3.04
CA ASN A 122 -14.31 -4.47 -2.42
C ASN A 122 -14.25 -4.40 -0.90
N GLN A 123 -13.10 -4.71 -0.30
CA GLN A 123 -12.88 -4.72 1.13
C GLN A 123 -12.18 -3.43 1.57
N ALA A 124 -11.00 -3.16 1.00
CA ALA A 124 -10.27 -1.91 1.18
C ALA A 124 -10.65 -0.95 0.06
N VAL A 125 -11.21 0.21 0.40
CA VAL A 125 -11.74 1.15 -0.59
C VAL A 125 -10.95 2.44 -0.71
N ALA A 126 -10.02 2.68 0.23
CA ALA A 126 -9.12 3.81 0.20
C ALA A 126 -7.69 3.40 0.58
N ALA A 127 -6.72 4.17 0.12
CA ALA A 127 -5.33 4.16 0.56
C ALA A 127 -4.98 5.53 1.14
N ILE A 128 -4.28 5.55 2.26
CA ILE A 128 -3.96 6.75 3.05
C ILE A 128 -2.47 6.69 3.37
N CYS A 129 -1.76 7.80 3.19
CA CYS A 129 -0.43 8.02 3.73
C CYS A 129 -0.42 9.31 4.53
N TYR A 130 -0.04 9.24 5.82
CA TYR A 130 -0.06 10.37 6.73
C TYR A 130 1.14 10.39 7.67
N ASN A 131 1.61 11.56 8.08
CA ASN A 131 2.80 11.69 8.94
C ASN A 131 2.52 12.30 10.33
N LYS A 132 1.24 12.47 10.69
CA LYS A 132 0.83 13.00 12.00
C LYS A 132 -0.12 12.02 12.69
N GLU A 133 -0.60 12.42 13.85
CA GLU A 133 -1.57 11.68 14.65
C GLU A 133 -2.93 11.65 13.96
N TYR A 134 -3.67 10.56 14.13
CA TYR A 134 -4.99 10.38 13.57
C TYR A 134 -5.79 9.41 14.42
N ASP A 135 -7.10 9.49 14.31
CA ASP A 135 -8.01 8.50 14.86
C ASP A 135 -8.70 7.70 13.76
N LEU A 136 -9.16 6.51 14.14
CA LEU A 136 -9.95 5.64 13.28
C LEU A 136 -11.22 5.22 14.02
N LYS A 137 -12.34 5.21 13.31
CA LYS A 137 -13.60 4.67 13.85
C LYS A 137 -13.43 3.19 14.20
N ASP A 138 -12.80 2.45 13.29
CA ASP A 138 -12.50 1.04 13.45
C ASP A 138 -11.02 0.78 13.13
N LYS A 139 -10.24 0.43 14.16
CA LYS A 139 -8.81 0.10 14.02
C LYS A 139 -8.57 -1.28 13.41
N ASP A 140 -9.55 -2.16 13.46
CA ASP A 140 -9.48 -3.48 12.79
C ASP A 140 -9.90 -3.38 11.31
N GLY A 141 -10.55 -2.27 10.94
CA GLY A 141 -10.94 -1.90 9.58
C GLY A 141 -9.83 -1.25 8.74
N ILE A 142 -8.55 -1.38 9.13
CA ILE A 142 -7.40 -0.98 8.32
C ILE A 142 -6.54 -2.18 7.92
N TYR A 143 -5.90 -2.09 6.77
CA TYR A 143 -5.11 -3.18 6.20
C TYR A 143 -3.76 -2.69 5.73
N GLY A 144 -2.77 -3.58 5.77
CA GLY A 144 -1.45 -3.32 5.19
C GLY A 144 -0.72 -2.14 5.81
N PHE A 145 -0.90 -1.90 7.12
CA PHE A 145 -0.19 -0.83 7.80
C PHE A 145 1.32 -0.97 7.59
N THR A 146 1.93 0.09 7.06
CA THR A 146 3.36 0.18 6.80
C THR A 146 3.85 1.54 7.27
N LYS A 147 4.98 1.53 7.97
CA LYS A 147 5.65 2.76 8.41
C LYS A 147 6.91 2.98 7.60
N LYS A 148 7.08 4.20 7.07
CA LYS A 148 8.25 4.58 6.28
C LYS A 148 8.85 5.90 6.74
N THR A 149 10.12 5.87 7.09
CA THR A 149 10.90 7.09 7.30
C THR A 149 11.43 7.58 5.95
N LEU A 150 11.00 8.77 5.55
CA LEU A 150 11.61 9.52 4.46
C LEU A 150 12.69 10.45 5.03
N SER A 151 13.85 10.54 4.38
CA SER A 151 14.96 11.37 4.83
C SER A 151 15.72 12.01 3.68
N ILE A 152 16.00 13.31 3.79
CA ILE A 152 16.96 14.06 2.98
C ILE A 152 17.76 14.91 3.97
N TRP A 153 19.06 14.67 4.10
CA TRP A 153 19.88 15.36 5.11
C TRP A 153 19.70 16.88 5.03
N PRO A 154 19.40 17.57 6.15
CA PRO A 154 19.30 17.08 7.55
C PRO A 154 17.87 16.73 8.02
N ALA A 155 16.87 16.72 7.14
CA ALA A 155 15.47 16.49 7.49
C ALA A 155 15.02 15.02 7.37
N SER A 156 14.06 14.63 8.21
CA SER A 156 13.38 13.34 8.11
C SER A 156 11.91 13.45 8.55
N THR A 157 11.08 12.52 8.09
CA THR A 157 9.66 12.43 8.44
C THR A 157 9.19 10.98 8.36
N ASN A 158 8.42 10.55 9.36
CA ASN A 158 7.81 9.21 9.38
C ASN A 158 6.39 9.29 8.81
N TYR A 159 6.08 8.42 7.86
CA TYR A 159 4.75 8.24 7.33
C TYR A 159 4.20 6.89 7.71
N ASP A 160 2.94 6.88 8.11
CA ASP A 160 2.11 5.72 8.24
C ASP A 160 1.25 5.63 6.98
N CYS A 161 1.37 4.54 6.26
CA CYS A 161 0.61 4.26 5.04
C CYS A 161 -0.19 2.97 5.24
N PHE A 162 -1.49 3.01 4.94
CA PHE A 162 -2.40 1.88 5.11
C PHE A 162 -3.59 1.99 4.16
N TYR A 163 -4.28 0.87 3.99
CA TYR A 163 -5.59 0.83 3.34
C TYR A 163 -6.70 0.97 4.38
N MET A 164 -7.79 1.62 4.00
CA MET A 164 -8.99 1.75 4.84
C MET A 164 -10.16 0.99 4.23
N GLY A 165 -10.84 0.20 5.06
CA GLY A 165 -12.04 -0.53 4.71
C GLY A 165 -13.31 0.33 4.62
N LYS A 166 -14.38 -0.26 4.10
CA LYS A 166 -15.73 0.32 4.12
C LYS A 166 -16.24 0.52 5.55
N ASN A 167 -17.19 1.42 5.73
CA ASN A 167 -17.83 1.80 6.99
C ASN A 167 -16.86 2.29 8.08
N ASN A 168 -15.72 2.83 7.66
CA ASN A 168 -14.66 3.33 8.53
C ASN A 168 -14.48 4.84 8.35
N THR A 169 -13.91 5.48 9.36
CA THR A 169 -13.66 6.92 9.34
C THR A 169 -12.25 7.18 9.79
N PHE A 170 -11.55 8.03 9.06
CA PHE A 170 -10.23 8.53 9.40
C PHE A 170 -10.34 10.00 9.78
N TRP A 171 -9.95 10.30 11.02
CA TRP A 171 -9.93 11.68 11.54
C TRP A 171 -8.49 12.17 11.61
N SER A 172 -8.17 13.22 10.87
CA SER A 172 -6.80 13.72 10.76
C SER A 172 -6.51 14.79 11.82
N TRP A 173 -5.41 14.66 12.58
CA TRP A 173 -5.05 15.67 13.56
C TRP A 173 -4.01 16.65 13.00
N GLY A 174 -4.49 17.83 12.60
CA GLY A 174 -3.68 18.94 12.09
C GLY A 174 -3.76 19.09 10.57
N ASP A 175 -2.86 19.90 10.00
CA ASP A 175 -2.92 20.26 8.57
C ASP A 175 -2.85 19.05 7.62
N GLY A 176 -3.92 18.86 6.84
CA GLY A 176 -4.12 17.84 5.80
C GLY A 176 -3.53 18.20 4.43
N GLY A 177 -2.68 19.23 4.34
CA GLY A 177 -1.94 19.54 3.11
C GLY A 177 -1.19 18.32 2.56
N THR A 178 -1.03 18.26 1.23
CA THR A 178 -0.50 17.10 0.49
C THR A 178 0.90 16.65 0.92
N VAL A 179 1.66 17.54 1.56
CA VAL A 179 2.95 17.25 2.21
C VAL A 179 2.78 16.23 3.34
N ASN A 180 1.70 16.32 4.10
CA ASN A 180 1.44 15.54 5.29
C ASN A 180 0.50 14.37 4.99
N LEU A 181 -0.65 14.67 4.39
CA LEU A 181 -1.72 13.72 4.11
C LEU A 181 -1.95 13.62 2.62
N TYR A 182 -2.03 12.38 2.14
CA TYR A 182 -2.71 12.14 0.89
C TYR A 182 -3.57 10.90 1.00
N THR A 183 -4.72 10.95 0.34
CA THR A 183 -5.67 9.84 0.28
C THR A 183 -6.12 9.64 -1.15
N ARG A 184 -6.33 8.37 -1.52
CA ARG A 184 -6.99 7.98 -2.77
C ARG A 184 -8.01 6.91 -2.48
N TRP A 185 -9.11 6.92 -3.20
CA TRP A 185 -10.20 5.96 -3.00
C TRP A 185 -10.93 5.71 -4.31
N TYR A 186 -11.66 4.58 -4.37
CA TYR A 186 -12.48 4.28 -5.53
C TYR A 186 -13.69 5.23 -5.63
N PRO A 187 -14.15 5.58 -6.85
CA PRO A 187 -15.27 6.49 -7.04
C PRO A 187 -16.50 6.11 -6.22
N GLY A 188 -17.07 7.08 -5.50
CA GLY A 188 -18.27 6.90 -4.68
C GLY A 188 -18.06 6.11 -3.37
N ALA A 189 -16.86 5.60 -3.10
CA ALA A 189 -16.60 4.84 -1.88
C ALA A 189 -16.40 5.70 -0.65
N CYS A 190 -15.86 6.91 -0.81
CA CYS A 190 -15.54 7.79 0.30
C CYS A 190 -15.87 9.26 0.02
N ARG A 191 -16.00 10.04 1.08
CA ARG A 191 -16.18 11.49 1.05
C ARG A 191 -15.38 12.17 2.15
N PHE A 192 -14.87 13.36 1.86
CA PHE A 192 -14.36 14.26 2.88
C PHE A 192 -15.50 15.07 3.52
N ASP A 193 -15.32 15.46 4.77
CA ASP A 193 -16.06 16.57 5.37
C ASP A 193 -15.24 17.87 5.37
N ASP A 194 -15.79 18.92 5.98
CA ASP A 194 -15.16 20.24 6.07
C ASP A 194 -13.95 20.29 7.03
N GLN A 195 -13.67 19.19 7.76
CA GLN A 195 -12.57 19.06 8.72
C GLN A 195 -11.42 18.20 8.17
N ALA A 196 -11.47 17.83 6.89
CA ALA A 196 -10.55 16.92 6.22
C ALA A 196 -10.59 15.48 6.78
N ASP A 197 -11.72 15.08 7.36
CA ASP A 197 -11.95 13.71 7.79
C ASP A 197 -12.53 12.89 6.65
N LEU A 198 -12.00 11.68 6.48
CA LEU A 198 -12.38 10.79 5.39
C LEU A 198 -13.36 9.74 5.88
N TYR A 199 -14.57 9.74 5.32
CA TYR A 199 -15.62 8.76 5.60
C TYR A 199 -15.73 7.80 4.42
N CYS A 200 -15.54 6.51 4.71
CA CYS A 200 -15.83 5.38 3.83
C CYS A 200 -16.78 4.41 4.57
#